data_AF-A0A6J1DYU1-F1
#
_entry.id   AF-A0A6J1DYU1-F1
#
_cell.length_a   1.000
_cell.length_b   1.000
_cell.length_c   1.000
_cell.angle_alpha   90.00
_cell.angle_beta   90.00
_cell.angle_gamma   90.00
#
_symmetry.space_group_name_H-M   'P 1'
#
loop_
_entity.id
_entity.type
_entity.pdbx_description
1 polymer ?
#
loop_
_entity_poly.entity_id
_entity_poly.type
_entity_poly.pdbx_seq_one_letter_code
_entity_poly.pdbx_strand_id
1 'polypeptide(L)'
;MATMETLIGLVNRIQRACTVLGDYGGDSSLPTLWEALPSVVVVGGQSSGKSSVLESIVGRDFLPRGSGIVTRRPLVLQLQKTEPGREEYAEFLHLPKKKFLDFSMVRKEIEDETDRLTGRLKQISPVPIHLSIYSPNVVNLTLIDLPGLTKVAVEGQPESIVQDIEAMVHTYVEKPNCIILAITPANQDVATSDAIKLSREVDPTGERTFGVLTKLDLMDKGTNALEVLDGRSYRLQNPWVGVVNRCQADINKNIDMITARRREREFFASSADYRHLASTMGSEYLAKLLSKHLESVIKARMPGIASLINKSIDEIETELDQLGKPIAIDSGARLYTILELCRAFDQVFKEHLHGGRPGGDRIYSIFDNQLPHALRRLPFDRYLSLQNVRKVISEADGYQPHLIAPEHGYRRLIEGAVSYFRGPAEASVDAVHSILKELVRRSIAETQELKRFPTLQAEVARAANEALERFREDSKKTTLRLVDMESSYLTVDFFRKLPQEVEKGVTPAAASTDRYTEAHFQRIASNISSYIKMVSETLRNTIPKSVVYCQVREAKGSILDYFYVQLGKMEGNQLAAFLDEDPALMERRQQCAKRLELYKSARDEIDSVSWSR
;
A
#
# COMPACT_ATOMS: atom_id res chain seq x y z
N MET A 1 -18.78 3.47 37.79
CA MET A 1 -17.45 4.15 37.96
C MET A 1 -16.38 3.16 37.52
N ALA A 2 -15.84 3.29 36.31
CA ALA A 2 -14.69 2.49 35.89
C ALA A 2 -13.58 2.66 36.94
N THR A 3 -13.14 1.55 37.55
CA THR A 3 -12.11 1.60 38.58
C THR A 3 -10.86 2.30 38.01
N MET A 4 -10.31 3.24 38.77
CA MET A 4 -9.22 4.14 38.36
C MET A 4 -7.96 3.37 37.96
N GLU A 5 -7.83 2.10 38.39
CA GLU A 5 -6.74 1.19 38.06
C GLU A 5 -6.80 0.66 36.60
N THR A 6 -7.96 0.70 35.93
CA THR A 6 -8.18 0.06 34.62
C THR A 6 -7.70 0.90 33.43
N LEU A 7 -7.74 2.24 33.53
CA LEU A 7 -7.38 3.17 32.44
C LEU A 7 -5.88 3.24 32.17
N ILE A 8 -5.06 3.25 33.22
CA ILE A 8 -3.60 3.26 33.06
C ILE A 8 -3.12 1.87 32.58
N GLY A 9 -3.78 0.80 33.05
CA GLY A 9 -3.55 -0.55 32.53
C GLY A 9 -3.85 -0.67 31.04
N LEU A 10 -4.93 -0.04 30.55
CA LEU A 10 -5.27 0.05 29.13
C LEU A 10 -4.18 0.75 28.32
N VAL A 11 -3.78 1.96 28.72
CA VAL A 11 -2.71 2.72 28.04
C VAL A 11 -1.43 1.89 27.97
N ASN A 12 -1.08 1.17 29.05
CA ASN A 12 0.11 0.32 29.10
C ASN A 12 0.04 -0.90 28.17
N ARG A 13 -1.16 -1.47 27.94
CA ARG A 13 -1.34 -2.57 26.98
C ARG A 13 -1.26 -2.09 25.55
N ILE A 14 -1.93 -0.98 25.22
CA ILE A 14 -1.86 -0.35 23.90
C ILE A 14 -0.41 0.03 23.58
N GLN A 15 0.29 0.68 24.53
CA GLN A 15 1.71 0.98 24.43
C GLN A 15 2.52 -0.29 24.09
N ARG A 16 2.43 -1.34 24.91
CA ARG A 16 3.17 -2.60 24.67
C ARG A 16 2.88 -3.19 23.30
N ALA A 17 1.63 -3.17 22.86
CA ALA A 17 1.24 -3.68 21.56
C ALA A 17 1.88 -2.86 20.41
N CYS A 18 1.85 -1.52 20.48
CA CYS A 18 2.52 -0.64 19.50
C CYS A 18 4.03 -0.90 19.46
N THR A 19 4.65 -1.09 20.62
CA THR A 19 6.08 -1.41 20.75
C THR A 19 6.43 -2.72 20.02
N VAL A 20 5.64 -3.78 20.18
CA VAL A 20 5.89 -5.08 19.50
C VAL A 20 5.81 -4.96 17.98
N LEU A 21 4.99 -4.06 17.45
CA LEU A 21 4.84 -3.86 16.01
C LEU A 21 5.94 -3.00 15.37
N GLY A 22 6.90 -2.50 16.14
CA GLY A 22 7.93 -1.60 15.61
C GLY A 22 7.49 -0.14 15.54
N ASP A 23 6.31 0.18 16.08
CA ASP A 23 5.67 1.49 15.98
C ASP A 23 6.19 2.44 17.07
N TYR A 24 7.52 2.60 17.13
CA TYR A 24 8.21 3.40 18.16
C TYR A 24 8.29 4.90 17.82
N GLY A 25 7.52 5.38 16.84
CA GLY A 25 7.64 6.77 16.34
C GLY A 25 8.92 7.02 15.53
N GLY A 26 9.41 6.00 14.81
CA GLY A 26 10.53 6.13 13.88
C GLY A 26 10.06 6.18 12.43
N ASP A 27 10.27 7.32 11.77
CA ASP A 27 10.22 7.55 10.32
C ASP A 27 8.89 7.24 9.57
N SER A 28 7.76 7.20 10.28
CA SER A 28 6.43 7.17 9.66
C SER A 28 5.79 8.56 9.65
N SER A 29 5.37 9.04 8.48
CA SER A 29 4.79 10.37 8.23
C SER A 29 3.44 10.66 8.91
N LEU A 30 2.96 9.77 9.78
CA LEU A 30 1.71 9.91 10.53
C LEU A 30 1.97 9.68 12.02
N PRO A 31 1.31 10.44 12.92
CA PRO A 31 1.48 10.26 14.35
C PRO A 31 1.07 8.85 14.75
N THR A 32 2.02 8.10 15.29
CA THR A 32 1.82 6.71 15.66
C THR A 32 0.89 6.62 16.88
N LEU A 33 0.18 5.50 17.04
CA LEU A 33 -0.71 5.34 18.20
C LEU A 33 0.07 5.47 19.52
N TRP A 34 1.35 5.10 19.51
CA TRP A 34 2.29 5.32 20.61
C TRP A 34 2.46 6.81 20.99
N GLU A 35 2.58 7.70 20.00
CA GLU A 35 2.77 9.15 20.21
C GLU A 35 1.54 9.85 20.76
N ALA A 36 0.35 9.31 20.47
CA ALA A 36 -0.89 9.84 21.00
C ALA A 36 -1.09 9.51 22.49
N LEU A 37 -0.34 8.57 23.06
CA LEU A 37 -0.54 8.11 24.45
C LEU A 37 0.19 9.02 25.45
N PRO A 38 -0.49 9.47 26.53
CA PRO A 38 0.15 10.27 27.56
C PRO A 38 1.27 9.51 28.28
N SER A 39 2.41 10.17 28.47
CA SER A 39 3.57 9.60 29.18
C SER A 39 4.28 10.67 30.00
N VAL A 40 4.95 10.24 31.07
CA VAL A 40 5.76 11.13 31.92
C VAL A 40 7.23 10.96 31.54
N VAL A 41 7.85 12.01 31.03
CA VAL A 41 9.25 12.01 30.61
C VAL A 41 10.10 12.70 31.65
N VAL A 42 11.16 12.04 32.11
CA VAL A 42 12.08 12.55 33.12
C VAL A 42 13.24 13.25 32.45
N VAL A 43 13.39 14.54 32.73
CA VAL A 43 14.47 15.38 32.18
C VAL A 43 15.31 15.94 33.31
N GLY A 44 16.63 15.89 33.16
CA GLY A 44 17.57 16.37 34.16
C GLY A 44 18.98 16.43 33.61
N GLY A 45 19.79 17.36 34.13
CA GLY A 45 21.23 17.34 33.90
C GLY A 45 21.89 16.07 34.44
N GLN A 46 23.10 15.77 33.98
CA GLN A 46 23.89 14.68 34.55
C GLN A 46 24.04 14.88 36.08
N SER A 47 23.84 13.81 36.85
CA SER A 47 23.95 13.84 38.32
C SER A 47 22.91 14.71 39.05
N SER A 48 21.82 15.12 38.39
CA SER A 48 20.68 15.83 39.01
C SER A 48 19.88 14.97 39.99
N GLY A 49 20.11 13.64 40.02
CA GLY A 49 19.37 12.71 40.86
C GLY A 49 18.19 12.02 40.16
N LYS A 50 18.08 12.13 38.83
CA LYS A 50 17.07 11.44 37.99
C LYS A 50 16.81 9.98 38.36
N SER A 51 17.85 9.14 38.32
CA SER A 51 17.72 7.72 38.64
C SER A 51 17.34 7.48 40.10
N SER A 52 17.78 8.34 41.02
CA SER A 52 17.42 8.25 42.43
C SER A 52 15.96 8.60 42.68
N VAL A 53 15.40 9.61 41.99
CA VAL A 53 13.97 9.92 42.05
C VAL A 53 13.13 8.74 41.55
N LEU A 54 13.52 8.13 40.43
CA LEU A 54 12.84 6.95 39.88
C LEU A 54 12.87 5.76 40.86
N GLU A 55 14.03 5.44 41.42
CA GLU A 55 14.17 4.38 42.43
C GLU A 55 13.37 4.69 43.70
N SER A 56 13.34 5.94 44.15
CA SER A 56 12.52 6.37 45.30
C SER A 56 11.02 6.24 45.03
N ILE A 57 10.55 6.51 43.80
CA ILE A 57 9.15 6.30 43.39
C ILE A 57 8.81 4.81 43.38
N VAL A 58 9.69 3.95 42.84
CA VAL A 58 9.46 2.50 42.77
C VAL A 58 9.60 1.83 44.14
N GLY A 59 10.52 2.30 44.97
CA GLY A 59 10.82 1.67 46.26
C GLY A 59 11.92 0.60 46.19
N ARG A 60 12.60 0.45 45.06
CA ARG A 60 13.61 -0.59 44.81
C ARG A 60 14.82 -0.04 44.07
N ASP A 61 15.96 -0.71 44.26
CA ASP A 61 17.22 -0.45 43.58
C ASP A 61 17.31 -1.30 42.31
N PHE A 62 17.13 -0.69 41.14
CA PHE A 62 17.10 -1.42 39.87
C PHE A 62 17.78 -0.68 38.72
N LEU A 63 18.10 0.60 38.87
CA LEU A 63 18.79 1.35 37.83
C LEU A 63 20.31 1.18 37.98
N PRO A 64 21.04 1.17 36.85
CA PRO A 64 22.50 1.18 36.89
C PRO A 64 23.02 2.45 37.57
N ARG A 65 24.21 2.35 38.16
CA ARG A 65 24.89 3.46 38.86
C ARG A 65 26.36 3.47 38.45
N GLY A 66 26.87 4.64 38.07
CA GLY A 66 28.27 4.79 37.65
C GLY A 66 28.65 6.25 37.40
N SER A 67 29.94 6.47 37.15
CA SER A 67 30.47 7.76 36.70
C SER A 67 30.30 7.90 35.18
N GLY A 68 29.83 9.05 34.71
CA GLY A 68 29.57 9.31 33.29
C GLY A 68 28.09 9.22 32.92
N ILE A 69 27.78 8.99 31.65
CA ILE A 69 26.41 8.82 31.16
C ILE A 69 25.94 7.42 31.53
N VAL A 70 25.14 7.33 32.59
CA VAL A 70 24.66 6.05 33.12
C VAL A 70 23.50 5.50 32.28
N THR A 71 22.51 6.34 31.97
CA THR A 71 21.40 6.01 31.07
C THR A 71 21.82 6.32 29.63
N ARG A 72 22.19 5.30 28.84
CA ARG A 72 22.61 5.45 27.42
C ARG A 72 21.49 5.16 26.41
N ARG A 73 20.39 4.57 26.87
CA ARG A 73 19.18 4.28 26.09
C ARG A 73 17.97 4.77 26.87
N PRO A 74 16.93 5.30 26.22
CA PRO A 74 15.66 5.59 26.88
C PRO A 74 15.13 4.34 27.60
N LEU A 75 14.69 4.47 28.85
CA LEU A 75 14.05 3.38 29.59
C LEU A 75 12.58 3.72 29.82
N VAL A 76 11.70 2.97 29.16
CA VAL A 76 10.25 3.05 29.38
C VAL A 76 9.89 2.13 30.54
N LEU A 77 9.62 2.73 31.68
CA LEU A 77 9.29 2.08 32.93
C LEU A 77 7.79 2.10 33.17
N GLN A 78 7.16 0.93 33.16
CA GLN A 78 5.74 0.76 33.48
C GLN A 78 5.58 0.18 34.88
N LEU A 79 4.98 0.95 35.78
CA LEU A 79 4.65 0.52 37.14
C LEU A 79 3.21 0.02 37.17
N GLN A 80 3.02 -1.18 37.70
CA GLN A 80 1.71 -1.83 37.82
C GLN A 80 1.49 -2.24 39.27
N LYS A 81 0.46 -1.64 39.87
CA LYS A 81 0.03 -1.95 41.22
C LYS A 81 -0.64 -3.31 41.24
N THR A 82 -0.13 -4.22 42.07
CA THR A 82 -0.72 -5.55 42.29
C THR A 82 -1.49 -5.62 43.60
N GLU A 83 -2.29 -6.67 43.76
CA GLU A 83 -2.98 -6.96 45.01
C GLU A 83 -2.00 -7.09 46.19
N PRO A 84 -2.38 -6.62 47.40
CA PRO A 84 -1.57 -6.80 48.60
C PRO A 84 -1.28 -8.29 48.84
N GLY A 85 0.00 -8.62 49.10
CA GLY A 85 0.43 -9.99 49.40
C GLY A 85 0.94 -10.82 48.21
N ARG A 86 0.92 -10.29 46.98
CA ARG A 86 1.64 -10.89 45.84
C ARG A 86 3.12 -10.52 45.87
N GLU A 87 3.97 -11.43 45.41
CA GLU A 87 5.40 -11.19 45.25
C GLU A 87 5.67 -10.13 44.17
N GLU A 88 6.64 -9.27 44.44
CA GLU A 88 7.09 -8.24 43.51
C GLU A 88 7.95 -8.87 42.42
N TYR A 89 7.70 -8.51 41.16
CA TYR A 89 8.49 -8.99 40.04
C TYR A 89 8.61 -7.96 38.92
N ALA A 90 9.62 -8.11 38.09
CA ALA A 90 9.83 -7.33 36.89
C ALA A 90 9.84 -8.23 35.63
N GLU A 91 9.44 -7.66 34.50
CA GLU A 91 9.45 -8.32 33.19
C GLU A 91 9.94 -7.34 32.12
N PHE A 92 10.82 -7.83 31.24
CA PHE A 92 11.30 -7.07 30.10
C PHE A 92 10.56 -7.49 28.83
N LEU A 93 10.33 -6.53 27.94
CA LEU A 93 9.66 -6.82 26.67
C LEU A 93 10.49 -7.73 25.75
N HIS A 94 11.82 -7.61 25.76
CA HIS A 94 12.72 -8.44 24.95
C HIS A 94 12.91 -9.85 25.51
N LEU A 95 12.47 -10.11 26.75
CA LEU A 95 12.48 -11.42 27.40
C LEU A 95 11.07 -11.78 27.91
N PRO A 96 10.09 -11.94 27.00
CA PRO A 96 8.72 -12.23 27.39
C PRO A 96 8.66 -13.54 28.16
N LYS A 97 7.85 -13.59 29.23
CA LYS A 97 7.65 -14.74 30.14
C LYS A 97 8.74 -15.01 31.18
N LYS A 98 9.84 -14.25 31.20
CA LYS A 98 10.86 -14.35 32.25
C LYS A 98 10.56 -13.34 33.36
N LYS A 99 10.19 -13.83 34.53
CA LYS A 99 9.95 -12.99 35.73
C LYS A 99 11.23 -12.84 36.53
N PHE A 100 11.61 -11.59 36.80
CA PHE A 100 12.74 -11.25 37.65
C PHE A 100 12.24 -10.91 39.05
N LEU A 101 12.60 -11.73 40.04
CA LEU A 101 12.27 -11.50 41.45
C LEU A 101 13.35 -10.67 42.17
N ASP A 102 14.60 -10.76 41.70
CA ASP A 102 15.73 -10.00 42.22
C ASP A 102 15.99 -8.76 41.34
N PHE A 103 15.80 -7.57 41.93
CA PHE A 103 16.04 -6.29 41.25
C PHE A 103 17.52 -6.02 40.95
N SER A 104 18.45 -6.73 41.62
CA SER A 104 19.88 -6.70 41.27
C SER A 104 20.10 -7.30 39.88
N MET A 105 19.35 -8.35 39.54
CA MET A 105 19.37 -8.97 38.21
C MET A 105 18.69 -8.08 37.17
N VAL A 106 17.66 -7.32 37.55
CA VAL A 106 17.02 -6.30 36.67
C VAL A 106 18.03 -5.23 36.31
N ARG A 107 18.80 -4.72 37.28
CA ARG A 107 19.89 -3.76 37.02
C ARG A 107 20.89 -4.31 36.02
N LYS A 108 21.39 -5.53 36.27
CA LYS A 108 22.38 -6.18 35.41
C LYS A 108 21.84 -6.40 33.99
N GLU A 109 20.58 -6.81 33.86
CA GLU A 109 19.93 -6.97 32.56
C GLU A 109 19.80 -5.65 31.80
N ILE A 110 19.50 -4.53 32.49
CA ILE A 110 19.50 -3.20 31.85
C ILE A 110 20.88 -2.85 31.31
N GLU A 111 21.94 -3.13 32.08
CA GLU A 111 23.33 -2.92 31.66
C GLU A 111 23.70 -3.79 30.47
N ASP A 112 23.43 -5.10 30.54
CA ASP A 112 23.72 -6.08 29.50
C ASP A 112 22.98 -5.75 28.19
N GLU A 113 21.69 -5.39 28.26
CA GLU A 113 20.86 -5.02 27.12
C GLU A 113 21.27 -3.66 26.52
N THR A 114 21.76 -2.75 27.36
CA THR A 114 22.33 -1.48 26.89
C THR A 114 23.63 -1.73 26.12
N ASP A 115 24.54 -2.53 26.67
CA ASP A 115 25.82 -2.87 26.07
C ASP A 115 25.67 -3.71 24.80
N ARG A 116 24.62 -4.52 24.69
CA ARG A 116 24.32 -5.32 23.49
C ARG A 116 24.16 -4.47 22.24
N LEU A 117 23.46 -3.32 22.34
CA LEU A 117 23.16 -2.45 21.20
C LEU A 117 24.13 -1.27 21.07
N THR A 118 24.62 -0.71 22.18
CA THR A 118 25.55 0.45 22.14
C THR A 118 27.01 0.04 22.12
N GLY A 119 27.31 -1.25 22.31
CA GLY A 119 28.66 -1.74 22.56
C GLY A 119 29.19 -1.27 23.92
N ARG A 120 30.45 -1.63 24.23
CA ARG A 120 31.17 -1.13 25.43
C ARG A 120 31.73 0.27 25.23
N LEU A 121 31.65 0.82 24.02
CA LEU A 121 31.97 2.20 23.72
C LEU A 121 30.80 3.05 24.23
N LYS A 122 31.06 4.21 24.84
CA LYS A 122 30.08 5.03 25.57
C LYS A 122 29.04 5.74 24.66
N GLN A 123 28.59 5.09 23.59
CA GLN A 123 27.61 5.57 22.64
C GLN A 123 26.19 5.48 23.22
N ILE A 124 25.27 6.25 22.63
CA ILE A 124 23.84 6.24 22.97
C ILE A 124 23.04 5.62 21.84
N SER A 125 21.84 5.15 22.13
CA SER A 125 20.91 4.66 21.11
C SER A 125 19.49 5.16 21.41
N PRO A 126 18.73 5.61 20.39
CA PRO A 126 17.35 6.07 20.57
C PRO A 126 16.37 4.91 20.81
N VAL A 127 16.80 3.65 20.65
CA VAL A 127 15.93 2.47 20.81
C VAL A 127 15.65 2.23 22.30
N PRO A 128 14.40 2.36 22.77
CA PRO A 128 14.08 2.24 24.19
C PRO A 128 14.22 0.81 24.72
N ILE A 129 14.45 0.69 26.03
CA ILE A 129 14.28 -0.56 26.81
C ILE A 129 12.93 -0.49 27.52
N HIS A 130 12.12 -1.54 27.42
CA HIS A 130 10.81 -1.61 28.05
C HIS A 130 10.84 -2.53 29.27
N LEU A 131 10.52 -1.97 30.43
CA LEU A 131 10.53 -2.65 31.72
C LEU A 131 9.19 -2.46 32.43
N SER A 132 8.53 -3.57 32.76
CA SER A 132 7.32 -3.58 33.58
C SER A 132 7.65 -4.06 35.00
N ILE A 133 7.31 -3.27 36.01
CA ILE A 133 7.46 -3.65 37.43
C ILE A 133 6.08 -3.82 38.05
N TYR A 134 5.88 -4.97 38.68
CA TYR A 134 4.66 -5.37 39.37
C TYR A 134 4.91 -5.35 40.88
N SER A 135 4.24 -4.47 41.61
CA SER A 135 4.40 -4.36 43.08
C SER A 135 3.13 -3.84 43.75
N PRO A 136 2.79 -4.25 44.98
CA PRO A 136 1.68 -3.67 45.73
C PRO A 136 1.98 -2.27 46.28
N ASN A 137 3.26 -1.88 46.31
CA ASN A 137 3.75 -0.65 46.94
C ASN A 137 3.90 0.53 45.97
N VAL A 138 3.57 0.32 44.69
CA VAL A 138 3.66 1.33 43.63
C VAL A 138 2.27 1.79 43.16
N VAL A 139 2.23 2.93 42.48
CA VAL A 139 1.06 3.40 41.74
C VAL A 139 1.15 2.98 40.28
N ASN A 140 0.01 2.88 39.61
CA ASN A 140 0.01 2.72 38.16
C ASN A 140 0.55 4.00 37.51
N LEU A 141 1.72 3.91 36.90
CA LEU A 141 2.42 5.07 36.32
C LEU A 141 3.40 4.60 35.25
N THR A 142 3.51 5.36 34.16
CA THR A 142 4.49 5.11 33.10
C THR A 142 5.45 6.28 33.01
N LEU A 143 6.72 5.97 33.21
CA LEU A 143 7.84 6.92 33.27
C LEU A 143 8.83 6.59 32.17
N ILE A 144 9.36 7.61 31.51
CA ILE A 144 10.42 7.47 30.51
C ILE A 144 11.67 8.14 31.09
N ASP A 145 12.68 7.33 31.42
CA ASP A 145 14.01 7.83 31.80
C ASP A 145 14.83 8.09 30.55
N LEU A 146 15.31 9.31 30.38
CA LEU A 146 16.16 9.70 29.27
C LEU A 146 17.61 9.87 29.71
N PRO A 147 18.59 9.83 28.78
CA PRO A 147 19.95 10.23 29.06
C PRO A 147 20.00 11.63 29.70
N GLY A 148 20.86 11.82 30.70
CA GLY A 148 21.01 13.11 31.36
C GLY A 148 21.71 14.10 30.44
N LEU A 149 21.26 15.36 30.46
CA LEU A 149 21.86 16.43 29.65
C LEU A 149 23.31 16.67 30.09
N THR A 150 24.26 16.64 29.15
CA THR A 150 25.70 16.82 29.37
C THR A 150 26.21 18.03 28.61
N LYS A 151 27.08 18.84 29.20
CA LYS A 151 27.64 20.04 28.56
C LYS A 151 28.94 19.81 27.80
N VAL A 152 29.65 18.71 28.10
CA VAL A 152 30.97 18.39 27.56
C VAL A 152 31.06 16.90 27.27
N ALA A 153 31.63 16.53 26.13
CA ALA A 153 31.95 15.15 25.79
C ALA A 153 33.13 14.65 26.62
N VAL A 154 32.99 13.47 27.25
CA VAL A 154 34.07 12.84 28.02
C VAL A 154 34.94 11.97 27.09
N GLU A 155 36.21 11.72 27.46
CA GLU A 155 37.11 10.84 26.69
C GLU A 155 36.44 9.51 26.28
N GLY A 156 36.46 9.24 24.97
CA GLY A 156 35.85 8.09 24.32
C GLY A 156 34.42 8.29 23.79
N GLN A 157 33.84 9.49 23.92
CA GLN A 157 32.56 9.87 23.31
C GLN A 157 32.77 10.74 22.06
N PRO A 158 31.86 10.67 21.07
CA PRO A 158 31.91 11.58 19.92
C PRO A 158 31.62 13.02 20.35
N GLU A 159 32.20 14.01 19.67
CA GLU A 159 31.92 15.43 19.95
C GLU A 159 30.45 15.80 19.72
N SER A 160 29.73 15.05 18.87
CA SER A 160 28.29 15.21 18.61
C SER A 160 27.39 14.75 19.76
N ILE A 161 27.92 14.05 20.77
CA ILE A 161 27.09 13.36 21.78
C ILE A 161 26.12 14.29 22.51
N VAL A 162 26.52 15.54 22.73
CA VAL A 162 25.68 16.55 23.38
C VAL A 162 24.46 16.85 22.52
N GLN A 163 24.68 17.10 21.22
CA GLN A 163 23.62 17.36 20.25
C GLN A 163 22.74 16.12 20.05
N ASP A 164 23.33 14.93 20.03
CA ASP A 164 22.61 13.67 19.86
C ASP A 164 21.68 13.39 21.07
N ILE A 165 22.13 13.69 22.29
CA ILE A 165 21.31 13.60 23.51
C ILE A 165 20.20 14.63 23.49
N GLU A 166 20.51 15.89 23.18
CA GLU A 166 19.50 16.95 23.10
C GLU A 166 18.42 16.60 22.06
N ALA A 167 18.82 16.21 20.84
CA ALA A 167 17.90 15.79 19.78
C ALA A 167 17.04 14.58 20.18
N MET A 168 17.64 13.60 20.87
CA MET A 168 16.90 12.46 21.42
C MET A 168 15.86 12.92 22.44
N VAL A 169 16.23 13.79 23.38
CA VAL A 169 15.30 14.28 24.41
C VAL A 169 14.18 15.10 23.76
N HIS A 170 14.50 15.98 22.81
CA HIS A 170 13.53 16.77 22.02
C HIS A 170 12.45 15.89 21.40
N THR A 171 12.84 14.76 20.81
CA THR A 171 11.92 13.79 20.19
C THR A 171 10.84 13.27 21.17
N TYR A 172 11.12 13.24 22.47
CA TYR A 172 10.14 12.84 23.49
C TYR A 172 9.37 14.03 24.07
N VAL A 173 10.03 15.16 24.33
CA VAL A 173 9.43 16.29 25.07
C VAL A 173 8.63 17.26 24.20
N GLU A 174 8.88 17.31 22.88
CA GLU A 174 8.09 18.11 21.92
C GLU A 174 6.67 17.59 21.76
N LYS A 175 6.43 16.32 22.11
CA LYS A 175 5.12 15.68 21.99
C LYS A 175 4.11 16.39 22.90
N PRO A 176 2.96 16.85 22.38
CA PRO A 176 1.99 17.63 23.17
C PRO A 176 1.32 16.82 24.29
N ASN A 177 1.40 15.49 24.23
CA ASN A 177 0.82 14.57 25.22
C ASN A 177 1.84 14.13 26.28
N CYS A 178 3.07 14.66 26.22
CA CYS A 178 4.13 14.37 27.18
C CYS A 178 4.04 15.30 28.40
N ILE A 179 4.03 14.71 29.59
CA ILE A 179 4.22 15.40 30.87
C ILE A 179 5.72 15.43 31.16
N ILE A 180 6.28 16.62 31.37
CA ILE A 180 7.72 16.81 31.60
C ILE A 180 7.97 16.86 33.11
N LEU A 181 8.81 15.95 33.61
CA LEU A 181 9.31 15.96 34.98
C LEU A 181 10.72 16.57 34.99
N ALA A 182 10.81 17.86 35.30
CA ALA A 182 12.05 18.62 35.28
C ALA A 182 12.77 18.52 36.64
N ILE A 183 13.82 17.69 36.70
CA ILE A 183 14.60 17.41 37.90
C ILE A 183 15.77 18.37 38.00
N THR A 184 15.78 19.19 39.06
CA THR A 184 16.81 20.18 39.35
C THR A 184 17.38 19.94 40.75
N PRO A 185 18.71 19.93 40.95
CA PRO A 185 19.29 19.82 42.29
C PRO A 185 19.21 21.18 43.02
N ALA A 186 18.85 21.16 44.30
CA ALA A 186 18.63 22.37 45.10
C ALA A 186 19.92 23.11 45.49
N ASN A 187 21.08 22.48 45.32
CA ASN A 187 22.39 23.11 45.54
C ASN A 187 22.87 23.94 44.34
N GLN A 188 22.06 24.03 43.28
CA GLN A 188 22.32 24.86 42.10
C GLN A 188 21.16 25.83 41.89
N ASP A 189 21.44 26.98 41.28
CA ASP A 189 20.40 27.93 40.93
C ASP A 189 19.50 27.35 39.83
N VAL A 190 18.18 27.42 40.04
CA VAL A 190 17.16 26.96 39.11
C VAL A 190 17.28 27.67 37.75
N ALA A 191 17.72 28.92 37.74
CA ALA A 191 17.95 29.68 36.51
C ALA A 191 19.00 29.04 35.59
N THR A 192 19.90 28.22 36.13
CA THR A 192 20.96 27.51 35.39
C THR A 192 20.59 26.06 35.04
N SER A 193 19.38 25.62 35.40
CA SER A 193 18.93 24.25 35.18
C SER A 193 18.63 23.97 33.71
N ASP A 194 19.36 23.02 33.14
CA ASP A 194 19.17 22.59 31.75
C ASP A 194 17.77 21.96 31.55
N ALA A 195 17.22 21.31 32.58
CA ALA A 195 15.88 20.73 32.52
C ALA A 195 14.79 21.81 32.43
N ILE A 196 14.95 22.92 33.16
CA ILE A 196 14.01 24.04 33.10
C ILE A 196 14.14 24.79 31.79
N LYS A 197 15.37 25.03 31.32
CA LYS A 197 15.62 25.64 30.01
C LYS A 197 14.93 24.84 28.90
N LEU A 198 15.17 23.53 28.84
CA LEU A 198 14.55 22.66 27.84
C LEU A 198 13.01 22.66 27.95
N SER A 199 12.49 22.54 29.17
CA SER A 199 11.04 22.55 29.39
C SER A 199 10.39 23.85 28.91
N ARG A 200 11.04 25.00 29.09
CA ARG A 200 10.51 26.30 28.66
C ARG A 200 10.49 26.48 27.14
N GLU A 201 11.44 25.87 26.42
CA GLU A 201 11.48 25.90 24.96
C GLU A 201 10.28 25.17 24.35
N VAL A 202 9.84 24.06 24.97
CA VAL A 202 8.73 23.21 24.47
C VAL A 202 7.39 23.41 25.19
N ASP A 203 7.39 24.04 26.37
CA ASP A 203 6.22 24.35 27.19
C ASP A 203 6.37 25.75 27.85
N PRO A 204 6.21 26.85 27.09
CA PRO A 204 6.38 28.20 27.61
C PRO A 204 5.37 28.60 28.69
N THR A 205 4.18 27.98 28.71
CA THR A 205 3.13 28.25 29.70
C THR A 205 3.29 27.43 30.98
N GLY A 206 4.09 26.36 30.94
CA GLY A 206 4.36 25.49 32.08
C GLY A 206 3.17 24.61 32.47
N GLU A 207 2.27 24.33 31.53
CA GLU A 207 1.01 23.58 31.76
C GLU A 207 1.24 22.08 31.97
N ARG A 208 2.26 21.53 31.30
CA ARG A 208 2.58 20.09 31.32
C ARG A 208 3.93 19.79 31.97
N THR A 209 4.54 20.78 32.62
CA THR A 209 5.82 20.66 33.30
C THR A 209 5.66 20.62 34.82
N PHE A 210 6.29 19.64 35.46
CA PHE A 210 6.40 19.47 36.91
C PHE A 210 7.84 19.70 37.35
N GLY A 211 8.05 20.61 38.30
CA GLY A 211 9.37 20.87 38.87
C GLY A 211 9.66 19.95 40.05
N VAL A 212 10.81 19.26 40.02
CA VAL A 212 11.28 18.43 41.14
C VAL A 212 12.61 18.95 41.63
N LEU A 213 12.67 19.30 42.92
CA LEU A 213 13.90 19.69 43.60
C LEU A 213 14.50 18.51 44.35
N THR A 214 15.72 18.12 44.01
CA THR A 214 16.47 17.06 44.70
C THR A 214 17.58 17.66 45.55
N LYS A 215 18.23 16.86 46.41
CA LYS A 215 19.42 17.26 47.19
C LYS A 215 19.20 18.46 48.13
N LEU A 216 17.99 18.62 48.67
CA LEU A 216 17.65 19.66 49.64
C LEU A 216 18.47 19.55 50.95
N ASP A 217 18.96 18.34 51.24
CA ASP A 217 19.83 18.01 52.37
C ASP A 217 21.27 18.49 52.20
N LEU A 218 21.70 18.78 50.97
CA LEU A 218 23.06 19.22 50.62
C LEU A 218 23.16 20.72 50.37
N MET A 219 22.15 21.50 50.78
CA MET A 219 22.18 22.96 50.69
C MET A 219 23.11 23.56 51.75
N ASP A 220 23.69 24.72 51.43
CA ASP A 220 24.56 25.44 52.35
C ASP A 220 23.77 25.91 53.58
N LYS A 221 24.37 25.74 54.77
CA LYS A 221 23.73 26.11 56.04
C LYS A 221 23.35 27.59 56.03
N GLY A 222 22.07 27.87 56.23
CA GLY A 222 21.52 29.24 56.20
C GLY A 222 20.86 29.62 54.87
N THR A 223 20.91 28.75 53.86
CA THR A 223 20.13 28.88 52.62
C THR A 223 18.93 27.92 52.62
N ASN A 224 17.85 28.29 51.94
CA ASN A 224 16.69 27.43 51.75
C ASN A 224 16.14 27.57 50.32
N ALA A 225 15.39 26.57 49.88
CA ALA A 225 14.76 26.54 48.55
C ALA A 225 13.27 26.91 48.59
N LEU A 226 12.82 27.62 49.63
CA LEU A 226 11.40 27.93 49.82
C LEU A 226 10.83 28.77 48.68
N GLU A 227 11.58 29.75 48.18
CA GLU A 227 11.14 30.60 47.07
C GLU A 227 10.89 29.80 45.78
N VAL A 228 11.65 28.72 45.57
CA VAL A 228 11.45 27.82 44.43
C VAL A 228 10.25 26.91 44.68
N LEU A 229 10.15 26.30 45.86
CA LEU A 229 9.05 25.40 46.21
C LEU A 229 7.68 26.09 46.23
N ASP A 230 7.63 27.36 46.65
CA ASP A 230 6.44 28.22 46.58
C ASP A 230 6.14 28.69 45.14
N GLY A 231 7.03 28.45 44.17
CA GLY A 231 6.89 28.89 42.79
C GLY A 231 7.09 30.40 42.58
N ARG A 232 7.74 31.10 43.53
CA ARG A 232 8.03 32.55 43.42
C ARG A 232 9.25 32.82 42.54
N SER A 233 10.27 31.98 42.64
CA SER A 233 11.49 32.07 41.84
C SER A 233 11.24 31.69 40.37
N TYR A 234 10.54 30.58 40.15
CA TYR A 234 10.10 30.14 38.82
C TYR A 234 8.68 29.57 38.88
N ARG A 235 7.75 30.26 38.22
CA ARG A 235 6.32 29.92 38.28
C ARG A 235 5.97 28.87 37.23
N LEU A 236 5.51 27.71 37.69
CA LEU A 236 4.88 26.65 36.89
C LEU A 236 3.38 26.60 37.18
N GLN A 237 2.58 26.04 36.28
CA GLN A 237 1.15 25.80 36.56
C GLN A 237 0.96 24.60 37.50
N ASN A 238 1.89 23.64 37.45
CA ASN A 238 1.95 22.52 38.38
C ASN A 238 2.91 22.83 39.55
N PRO A 239 2.68 22.24 40.74
CA PRO A 239 3.48 22.55 41.92
C PRO A 239 4.91 22.00 41.82
N TRP A 240 5.83 22.65 42.52
CA TRP A 240 7.16 22.14 42.77
C TRP A 240 7.16 21.12 43.90
N VAL A 241 7.89 20.01 43.73
CA VAL A 241 7.99 18.96 44.75
C VAL A 241 9.45 18.72 45.13
N GLY A 242 9.74 18.87 46.41
CA GLY A 242 11.03 18.54 47.02
C GLY A 242 11.13 17.04 47.32
N VAL A 243 12.26 16.43 46.97
CA VAL A 243 12.57 15.02 47.20
C VAL A 243 13.96 14.91 47.83
N VAL A 244 14.06 14.15 48.92
CA VAL A 244 15.33 13.85 49.58
C VAL A 244 15.66 12.38 49.35
N ASN A 245 16.76 12.15 48.64
CA ASN A 245 17.21 10.82 48.25
C ASN A 245 18.37 10.35 49.13
N ARG A 246 18.70 9.05 49.04
CA ARG A 246 19.90 8.48 49.69
C ARG A 246 21.17 9.13 49.16
N CYS A 247 22.09 9.48 50.07
CA CYS A 247 23.42 9.93 49.68
C CYS A 247 24.30 8.75 49.21
N GLN A 248 25.42 9.01 48.55
CA GLN A 248 26.31 7.95 48.05
C GLN A 248 26.81 7.02 49.16
N ALA A 249 27.00 7.54 50.38
CA ALA A 249 27.38 6.73 51.54
C ALA A 249 26.25 5.79 52.00
N ASP A 250 24.99 6.22 51.93
CA ASP A 250 23.83 5.38 52.25
C ASP A 250 23.64 4.26 51.22
N ILE A 251 23.94 4.55 49.95
CA ILE A 251 23.91 3.56 48.86
C ILE A 251 25.01 2.53 49.05
N ASN A 252 26.24 2.95 49.35
CA ASN A 252 27.35 2.04 49.63
C ASN A 252 27.10 1.15 50.86
N LYS A 253 26.30 1.64 51.82
CA LYS A 253 25.85 0.88 53.00
C LYS A 253 24.61 0.02 52.75
N ASN A 254 24.10 -0.03 51.51
CA ASN A 254 22.89 -0.76 51.12
C ASN A 254 21.69 -0.47 52.04
N ILE A 255 21.48 0.80 52.40
CA ILE A 255 20.33 1.18 53.23
C ILE A 255 19.05 0.94 52.44
N ASP A 256 18.12 0.22 53.06
CA ASP A 256 16.85 -0.13 52.44
C ASP A 256 15.99 1.12 52.12
N MET A 257 15.23 1.02 51.03
CA MET A 257 14.44 2.13 50.51
C MET A 257 13.27 2.51 51.43
N ILE A 258 12.72 1.57 52.20
CA ILE A 258 11.69 1.87 53.21
C ILE A 258 12.28 2.79 54.29
N THR A 259 13.52 2.52 54.71
CA THR A 259 14.24 3.38 55.65
C THR A 259 14.54 4.75 55.06
N ALA A 260 14.89 4.82 53.77
CA ALA A 260 15.12 6.08 53.06
C ALA A 260 13.85 6.95 53.02
N ARG A 261 12.69 6.37 52.66
CA ARG A 261 11.40 7.09 52.67
C ARG A 261 11.00 7.57 54.06
N ARG A 262 11.33 6.80 55.11
CA ARG A 262 11.10 7.24 56.50
C ARG A 262 11.97 8.44 56.85
N ARG A 263 13.26 8.41 56.50
CA ARG A 263 14.19 9.53 56.69
C ARG A 263 13.77 10.78 55.91
N GLU A 264 13.26 10.62 54.69
CA GLU A 264 12.70 11.72 53.90
C GLU A 264 11.53 12.40 54.65
N ARG A 265 10.58 11.61 55.16
CA ARG A 265 9.48 12.13 55.97
C ARG A 265 9.96 12.81 57.26
N GLU A 266 10.93 12.20 57.94
CA GLU A 266 11.54 12.78 59.14
C GLU A 266 12.24 14.12 58.83
N PHE A 267 12.94 14.23 57.70
CA PHE A 267 13.60 15.48 57.27
C PHE A 267 12.59 16.61 57.07
N PHE A 268 11.52 16.36 56.31
CA PHE A 268 10.50 17.39 56.09
C PHE A 268 9.72 17.71 57.36
N ALA A 269 9.49 16.75 58.25
CA ALA A 269 8.78 16.99 59.52
C ALA A 269 9.63 17.74 60.56
N SER A 270 10.95 17.51 60.59
CA SER A 270 11.88 18.08 61.57
C SER A 270 12.55 19.39 61.13
N SER A 271 12.57 19.68 59.83
CA SER A 271 13.17 20.91 59.30
C SER A 271 12.38 22.15 59.71
N ALA A 272 13.07 23.17 60.26
CA ALA A 272 12.45 24.42 60.67
C ALA A 272 11.83 25.18 59.47
N ASP A 273 12.47 25.11 58.31
CA ASP A 273 12.05 25.84 57.10
C ASP A 273 10.95 25.09 56.35
N TYR A 274 11.03 23.76 56.22
CA TYR A 274 10.14 22.98 55.35
C TYR A 274 8.96 22.30 56.05
N ARG A 275 8.85 22.36 57.38
CA ARG A 275 7.81 21.67 58.16
C ARG A 275 6.37 21.98 57.71
N HIS A 276 6.10 23.20 57.29
CA HIS A 276 4.78 23.61 56.82
C HIS A 276 4.39 22.99 55.46
N LEU A 277 5.38 22.54 54.67
CA LEU A 277 5.21 21.87 53.37
C LEU A 277 5.31 20.34 53.48
N ALA A 278 5.50 19.77 54.67
CA ALA A 278 5.77 18.34 54.84
C ALA A 278 4.68 17.41 54.27
N SER A 279 3.44 17.89 54.12
CA SER A 279 2.32 17.12 53.53
C SER A 279 2.31 17.12 51.99
N THR A 280 3.00 18.08 51.35
CA THR A 280 3.06 18.27 49.89
C THR A 280 4.44 17.97 49.30
N MET A 281 5.32 17.37 50.09
CA MET A 281 6.70 17.05 49.72
C MET A 281 6.98 15.55 49.84
N GLY A 282 8.03 15.10 49.16
CA GLY A 282 8.54 13.75 49.21
C GLY A 282 8.15 12.86 48.02
N SER A 283 8.88 11.74 47.90
CA SER A 283 8.76 10.78 46.80
C SER A 283 7.39 10.10 46.71
N GLU A 284 6.77 9.74 47.84
CA GLU A 284 5.43 9.13 47.88
C GLU A 284 4.34 10.11 47.43
N TYR A 285 4.46 11.39 47.79
CA TYR A 285 3.53 12.44 47.35
C TYR A 285 3.67 12.68 45.85
N LEU A 286 4.91 12.79 45.35
CA LEU A 286 5.20 12.97 43.92
C LEU A 286 4.57 11.85 43.08
N ALA A 287 4.74 10.59 43.48
CA ALA A 287 4.17 9.45 42.76
C ALA A 287 2.63 9.52 42.68
N LYS A 288 1.95 9.86 43.79
CA LYS A 288 0.49 10.03 43.82
C LYS A 288 0.02 11.21 42.98
N LEU A 289 0.75 12.34 43.03
CA LEU A 289 0.46 13.54 42.24
C LEU A 289 0.54 13.24 40.74
N LEU A 290 1.63 12.61 40.30
CA LEU A 290 1.83 12.24 38.90
C LEU A 290 0.80 11.22 38.42
N SER A 291 0.47 10.22 39.23
CA SER A 291 -0.55 9.22 38.88
C SER A 291 -1.93 9.86 38.70
N LYS A 292 -2.36 10.73 39.63
CA LYS A 292 -3.63 11.45 39.53
C LYS A 292 -3.68 12.39 38.33
N HIS A 293 -2.59 13.11 38.05
CA HIS A 293 -2.53 14.02 36.91
C HIS A 293 -2.54 13.24 35.59
N LEU A 294 -1.73 12.18 35.47
CA LEU A 294 -1.71 11.31 34.30
C LEU A 294 -3.10 10.72 34.02
N GLU A 295 -3.83 10.28 35.05
CA GLU A 295 -5.20 9.78 34.91
C GLU A 295 -6.16 10.85 34.34
N SER A 296 -6.07 12.08 34.84
CA SER A 296 -6.87 13.21 34.35
C SER A 296 -6.60 13.50 32.87
N VAL A 297 -5.31 13.51 32.48
CA VAL A 297 -4.88 13.73 31.10
C VAL A 297 -5.34 12.59 30.19
N ILE A 298 -5.20 11.34 30.62
CA ILE A 298 -5.69 10.17 29.87
C ILE A 298 -7.19 10.33 29.62
N LYS A 299 -8.00 10.56 30.67
CA LYS A 299 -9.46 10.72 30.55
C LYS A 299 -9.86 11.82 29.57
N ALA A 300 -9.20 12.98 29.63
CA ALA A 300 -9.49 14.10 28.74
C ALA A 300 -9.17 13.79 27.27
N ARG A 301 -8.14 12.97 27.00
CA ARG A 301 -7.67 12.65 25.65
C ARG A 301 -8.22 11.34 25.07
N MET A 302 -8.80 10.46 25.89
CA MET A 302 -9.38 9.18 25.44
C MET A 302 -10.31 9.31 24.21
N PRO A 303 -11.24 10.30 24.13
CA PRO A 303 -12.10 10.44 22.96
C PRO A 303 -11.33 10.74 21.67
N GLY A 304 -10.26 11.55 21.77
CA GLY A 304 -9.39 11.86 20.64
C GLY A 304 -8.59 10.64 20.16
N ILE A 305 -8.08 9.84 21.10
CA ILE A 305 -7.37 8.59 20.81
C ILE A 305 -8.31 7.59 20.13
N ALA A 306 -9.54 7.43 20.63
CA ALA A 306 -10.54 6.56 20.02
C ALA A 306 -10.89 6.98 18.59
N SER A 307 -11.05 8.29 18.34
CA SER A 307 -11.28 8.81 17.00
C SER A 307 -10.09 8.58 16.06
N LEU A 308 -8.86 8.72 16.55
CA LEU A 308 -7.64 8.45 15.77
C LEU A 308 -7.53 6.97 15.41
N ILE A 309 -7.86 6.08 16.34
CA ILE A 309 -7.88 4.63 16.10
C ILE A 309 -8.89 4.27 15.01
N ASN A 310 -10.13 4.76 15.12
CA ASN A 310 -11.16 4.48 14.12
C ASN A 310 -10.77 5.01 12.73
N LYS A 311 -10.25 6.24 12.66
CA LYS A 311 -9.75 6.81 11.39
C LYS A 311 -8.61 5.96 10.80
N SER A 312 -7.67 5.51 11.64
CA SER A 312 -6.55 4.67 11.20
C SER A 312 -7.03 3.28 10.75
N ILE A 313 -8.07 2.73 11.38
CA ILE A 313 -8.71 1.48 10.94
C ILE A 313 -9.27 1.65 9.53
N ASP A 314 -10.04 2.72 9.28
CA ASP A 314 -10.63 2.98 7.96
C ASP A 314 -9.54 3.17 6.88
N GLU A 315 -8.46 3.89 7.20
CA GLU A 315 -7.31 4.08 6.29
C GLU A 315 -6.59 2.76 5.99
N ILE A 316 -6.37 1.90 6.99
CA ILE A 316 -5.72 0.60 6.79
C ILE A 316 -6.65 -0.38 6.04
N GLU A 317 -7.95 -0.36 6.30
CA GLU A 317 -8.93 -1.19 5.59
C GLU A 317 -9.02 -0.81 4.11
N THR A 318 -9.08 0.49 3.80
CA THR A 318 -9.05 0.97 2.41
C THR A 318 -7.72 0.63 1.72
N GLU A 319 -6.58 0.72 2.41
CA GLU A 319 -5.29 0.29 1.86
C GLU A 319 -5.27 -1.23 1.59
N LEU A 320 -5.80 -2.05 2.51
CA LEU A 320 -5.90 -3.50 2.33
C LEU A 320 -6.83 -3.88 1.18
N ASP A 321 -7.92 -3.15 0.97
CA ASP A 321 -8.82 -3.36 -0.17
C ASP A 321 -8.10 -3.07 -1.49
N GLN A 322 -7.27 -2.02 -1.56
CA GLN A 322 -6.44 -1.74 -2.74
C GLN A 322 -5.35 -2.78 -2.97
N LEU A 323 -4.69 -3.26 -1.90
CA LEU A 323 -3.70 -4.34 -1.98
C LEU A 323 -4.35 -5.69 -2.31
N GLY A 324 -5.66 -5.82 -2.06
CA GLY A 324 -6.49 -6.97 -2.32
C GLY A 324 -6.33 -8.11 -1.31
N LYS A 325 -7.20 -9.12 -1.45
CA LYS A 325 -7.29 -10.25 -0.50
C LYS A 325 -6.09 -11.19 -0.56
N PRO A 326 -5.68 -11.80 0.57
CA PRO A 326 -4.65 -12.83 0.58
C PRO A 326 -5.06 -14.04 -0.26
N ILE A 327 -4.09 -14.63 -0.96
CA ILE A 327 -4.31 -15.84 -1.76
C ILE A 327 -4.54 -17.03 -0.82
N ALA A 328 -5.58 -17.81 -1.11
CA ALA A 328 -5.87 -19.03 -0.37
C ALA A 328 -4.82 -20.14 -0.64
N ILE A 329 -4.55 -20.95 0.38
CA ILE A 329 -3.60 -22.08 0.27
C ILE A 329 -4.21 -23.24 -0.51
N ASP A 330 -5.54 -23.40 -0.42
CA ASP A 330 -6.29 -24.46 -1.09
C ASP A 330 -6.26 -24.34 -2.62
N SER A 331 -6.06 -25.46 -3.32
CA SER A 331 -6.00 -25.49 -4.78
C SER A 331 -7.33 -25.11 -5.44
N GLY A 332 -8.47 -25.47 -4.82
CA GLY A 332 -9.80 -25.10 -5.33
C GLY A 332 -10.02 -23.60 -5.23
N ALA A 333 -9.65 -23.00 -4.10
CA ALA A 333 -9.71 -21.56 -3.91
C ALA A 333 -8.78 -20.78 -4.86
N ARG A 334 -7.56 -21.28 -5.13
CA ARG A 334 -6.66 -20.68 -6.13
C ARG A 334 -7.25 -20.70 -7.54
N LEU A 335 -7.83 -21.83 -7.94
CA LEU A 335 -8.51 -21.94 -9.23
C LEU A 335 -9.68 -20.96 -9.33
N TYR A 336 -10.49 -20.85 -8.26
CA TYR A 336 -11.58 -19.89 -8.21
C TYR A 336 -11.10 -18.46 -8.41
N THR A 337 -10.03 -18.05 -7.71
CA THR A 337 -9.44 -16.71 -7.87
C THR A 337 -8.95 -16.46 -9.30
N ILE A 338 -8.26 -17.42 -9.92
CA ILE A 338 -7.80 -17.29 -11.31
C ILE A 338 -9.00 -17.11 -12.26
N LEU A 339 -10.06 -17.90 -12.08
CA LEU A 339 -11.27 -17.79 -12.90
C LEU A 339 -12.01 -16.46 -12.69
N GLU A 340 -12.03 -15.94 -11.47
CA GLU A 340 -12.59 -14.62 -11.14
C GLU A 340 -11.83 -13.51 -11.88
N LEU A 341 -10.50 -13.54 -11.86
CA LEU A 341 -9.64 -12.59 -12.57
C LEU A 341 -9.82 -12.67 -14.09
N CYS A 342 -9.95 -13.88 -14.64
CA CYS A 342 -10.23 -14.08 -16.06
C CYS A 342 -11.60 -13.52 -16.46
N ARG A 343 -12.63 -13.70 -15.61
CA ARG A 343 -13.96 -13.11 -15.83
C ARG A 343 -13.93 -11.59 -15.79
N ALA A 344 -13.14 -11.00 -14.89
CA ALA A 344 -12.95 -9.56 -14.84
C ALA A 344 -12.31 -9.03 -16.14
N PHE A 345 -11.28 -9.72 -16.66
CA PHE A 345 -10.73 -9.42 -17.98
C PHE A 345 -11.78 -9.55 -19.10
N ASP A 346 -12.54 -10.66 -19.15
CA ASP A 346 -13.56 -10.90 -20.17
C ASP A 346 -14.62 -9.80 -20.17
N GLN A 347 -15.03 -9.33 -18.99
CA GLN A 347 -15.98 -8.24 -18.83
C GLN A 347 -15.41 -6.93 -19.39
N VAL A 348 -14.20 -6.56 -19.00
CA VAL A 348 -13.52 -5.35 -19.50
C VAL A 348 -13.31 -5.42 -21.02
N PHE A 349 -12.95 -6.59 -21.56
CA PHE A 349 -12.79 -6.79 -23.00
C PHE A 349 -14.13 -6.62 -23.76
N LYS A 350 -15.22 -7.20 -23.24
CA LYS A 350 -16.56 -7.03 -23.81
C LYS A 350 -17.02 -5.57 -23.80
N GLU A 351 -16.70 -4.83 -22.75
CA GLU A 351 -16.97 -3.38 -22.65
C GLU A 351 -16.15 -2.57 -23.67
N HIS A 352 -14.89 -2.92 -23.92
CA HIS A 352 -14.10 -2.30 -24.99
C HIS A 352 -14.66 -2.55 -26.38
N LEU A 353 -15.31 -3.70 -26.58
CA LEU A 353 -15.90 -4.08 -27.87
C LEU A 353 -17.27 -3.45 -28.12
N HIS A 354 -18.12 -3.30 -27.09
CA HIS A 354 -19.51 -2.83 -27.22
C HIS A 354 -19.88 -1.54 -26.46
N GLY A 355 -19.19 -1.21 -25.37
CA GLY A 355 -19.67 -0.30 -24.33
C GLY A 355 -19.38 1.19 -24.56
N GLY A 356 -19.46 1.68 -25.81
CA GLY A 356 -19.24 3.11 -26.11
C GLY A 356 -17.76 3.55 -26.08
N ARG A 357 -16.83 2.60 -26.09
CA ARG A 357 -15.38 2.82 -26.26
C ARG A 357 -14.97 2.66 -27.73
N PRO A 358 -13.85 3.27 -28.19
CA PRO A 358 -13.52 3.36 -29.62
C PRO A 358 -13.17 2.03 -30.31
N GLY A 359 -13.23 0.88 -29.62
CA GLY A 359 -12.89 -0.43 -30.21
C GLY A 359 -13.85 -0.83 -31.32
N GLY A 360 -15.15 -0.83 -31.05
CA GLY A 360 -16.19 -1.13 -32.03
C GLY A 360 -16.19 -0.14 -33.20
N ASP A 361 -16.14 1.16 -32.91
CA ASP A 361 -16.15 2.22 -33.93
C ASP A 361 -14.97 2.12 -34.91
N ARG A 362 -13.78 1.73 -34.41
CA ARG A 362 -12.62 1.50 -35.26
C ARG A 362 -12.81 0.32 -36.21
N ILE A 363 -13.46 -0.75 -35.77
CA ILE A 363 -13.83 -1.89 -36.63
C ILE A 363 -14.84 -1.44 -37.69
N TYR A 364 -15.87 -0.67 -37.30
CA TYR A 364 -16.82 -0.09 -38.26
C TYR A 364 -16.13 0.78 -39.32
N SER A 365 -15.17 1.61 -38.92
CA SER A 365 -14.41 2.47 -39.86
C SER A 365 -13.62 1.68 -40.91
N ILE A 366 -13.14 0.46 -40.59
CA ILE A 366 -12.52 -0.42 -41.59
C ILE A 366 -13.53 -0.78 -42.68
N PHE A 367 -14.74 -1.17 -42.29
CA PHE A 367 -15.76 -1.64 -43.22
C PHE A 367 -16.47 -0.51 -43.98
N ASP A 368 -16.65 0.65 -43.37
CA ASP A 368 -17.34 1.78 -44.01
C ASP A 368 -16.41 2.66 -44.86
N ASN A 369 -15.15 2.79 -44.46
CA ASN A 369 -14.19 3.68 -45.12
C ASN A 369 -13.10 2.92 -45.89
N GLN A 370 -12.35 2.04 -45.20
CA GLN A 370 -11.15 1.43 -45.77
C GLN A 370 -11.46 0.41 -46.87
N LEU A 371 -12.37 -0.53 -46.61
CA LEU A 371 -12.77 -1.55 -47.59
C LEU A 371 -13.38 -0.93 -48.86
N PRO A 372 -14.38 -0.01 -48.79
CA PRO A 372 -14.94 0.60 -49.99
C PRO A 372 -13.95 1.49 -50.74
N HIS A 373 -12.97 2.07 -50.05
CA HIS A 373 -11.87 2.80 -50.70
C HIS A 373 -10.91 1.84 -51.42
N ALA A 374 -10.55 0.72 -50.80
CA ALA A 374 -9.69 -0.30 -51.39
C ALA A 374 -10.32 -0.93 -52.64
N LEU A 375 -11.62 -1.25 -52.59
CA LEU A 375 -12.37 -1.80 -53.72
C LEU A 375 -12.41 -0.81 -54.91
N ARG A 376 -12.52 0.50 -54.65
CA ARG A 376 -12.53 1.55 -55.70
C ARG A 376 -11.17 1.77 -56.36
N ARG A 377 -10.07 1.42 -55.70
CA ARG A 377 -8.69 1.63 -56.22
C ARG A 377 -8.17 0.44 -57.02
N LEU A 378 -8.97 -0.60 -57.19
CA LEU A 378 -8.59 -1.76 -57.99
C LEU A 378 -8.41 -1.36 -59.47
N PRO A 379 -7.38 -1.90 -60.16
CA PRO A 379 -6.99 -1.45 -61.50
C PRO A 379 -7.87 -2.03 -62.61
N PHE A 380 -9.20 -2.00 -62.44
CA PHE A 380 -10.15 -2.59 -63.41
C PHE A 380 -10.10 -1.90 -64.77
N ASP A 381 -9.88 -0.58 -64.83
CA ASP A 381 -9.77 0.16 -66.11
C ASP A 381 -8.58 -0.32 -66.95
N ARG A 382 -7.46 -0.64 -66.28
CA ARG A 382 -6.27 -1.19 -66.95
C ARG A 382 -6.49 -2.65 -67.36
N TYR A 383 -7.12 -3.44 -66.50
CA TYR A 383 -7.40 -4.85 -66.75
C TYR A 383 -8.42 -5.05 -67.88
N LEU A 384 -9.46 -4.23 -67.95
CA LEU A 384 -10.50 -4.25 -68.99
C LEU A 384 -10.14 -3.39 -70.22
N SER A 385 -8.85 -3.06 -70.41
CA SER A 385 -8.38 -2.36 -71.60
C SER A 385 -8.65 -3.19 -72.86
N LEU A 386 -8.94 -2.52 -73.98
CA LEU A 386 -9.31 -3.19 -75.24
C LEU A 386 -8.24 -4.17 -75.74
N GLN A 387 -6.98 -3.84 -75.54
CA GLN A 387 -5.85 -4.71 -75.88
C GLN A 387 -5.88 -6.01 -75.06
N ASN A 388 -6.11 -5.93 -73.75
CA ASN A 388 -6.14 -7.11 -72.90
C ASN A 388 -7.39 -7.95 -73.14
N VAL A 389 -8.57 -7.31 -73.27
CA VAL A 389 -9.84 -8.00 -73.55
C VAL A 389 -9.75 -8.76 -74.87
N ARG A 390 -9.24 -8.14 -75.93
CA ARG A 390 -9.01 -8.80 -77.22
C ARG A 390 -8.08 -10.01 -77.08
N LYS A 391 -6.94 -9.84 -76.40
CA LYS A 391 -5.97 -10.91 -76.18
C LYS A 391 -6.60 -12.10 -75.46
N VAL A 392 -7.22 -11.88 -74.30
CA VAL A 392 -7.76 -12.94 -73.46
C VAL A 392 -8.90 -13.70 -74.15
N ILE A 393 -9.77 -13.00 -74.88
CA ILE A 393 -10.88 -13.62 -75.62
C ILE A 393 -10.33 -14.46 -76.77
N SER A 394 -9.45 -13.90 -77.60
CA SER A 394 -8.82 -14.65 -78.69
C SER A 394 -8.04 -15.88 -78.22
N GLU A 395 -7.40 -15.81 -77.05
CA GLU A 395 -6.68 -16.94 -76.44
C GLU A 395 -7.61 -18.00 -75.81
N ALA A 396 -8.73 -17.58 -75.20
CA ALA A 396 -9.66 -18.49 -74.53
C ALA A 396 -10.52 -19.28 -75.53
N ASP A 397 -10.85 -18.66 -76.66
CA ASP A 397 -11.78 -19.20 -77.62
C ASP A 397 -11.12 -19.96 -78.78
N GLY A 398 -9.83 -19.70 -79.05
CA GLY A 398 -9.07 -20.41 -80.08
C GLY A 398 -9.54 -20.15 -81.51
N TYR A 399 -9.52 -21.17 -82.36
CA TYR A 399 -9.77 -21.07 -83.80
C TYR A 399 -11.26 -21.20 -84.20
N GLN A 400 -12.16 -21.53 -83.25
CA GLN A 400 -13.58 -21.72 -83.53
C GLN A 400 -14.35 -20.39 -83.41
N PRO A 401 -15.00 -19.90 -84.48
CA PRO A 401 -15.84 -18.72 -84.39
C PRO A 401 -17.17 -19.02 -83.67
N HIS A 402 -17.49 -18.25 -82.63
CA HIS A 402 -18.74 -18.37 -81.87
C HIS A 402 -19.93 -17.82 -82.66
N LEU A 403 -21.05 -18.52 -82.61
CA LEU A 403 -22.31 -18.11 -83.24
C LEU A 403 -23.14 -17.15 -82.37
N ILE A 404 -22.93 -17.15 -81.04
CA ILE A 404 -23.78 -16.42 -80.07
C ILE A 404 -22.94 -15.51 -79.14
N ALA A 405 -22.04 -16.07 -78.32
CA ALA A 405 -21.16 -15.30 -77.43
C ALA A 405 -19.88 -16.08 -77.03
N PRO A 406 -18.75 -15.41 -76.77
CA PRO A 406 -17.49 -16.04 -76.34
C PRO A 406 -17.50 -16.38 -74.83
N GLU A 407 -18.22 -17.44 -74.43
CA GLU A 407 -18.43 -17.80 -73.01
C GLU A 407 -17.12 -18.02 -72.24
N HIS A 408 -16.15 -18.73 -72.85
CA HIS A 408 -14.86 -19.02 -72.22
C HIS A 408 -14.04 -17.74 -71.99
N GLY A 409 -14.03 -16.80 -72.95
CA GLY A 409 -13.43 -15.48 -72.79
C GLY A 409 -14.04 -14.67 -71.64
N TYR A 410 -15.38 -14.63 -71.52
CA TYR A 410 -16.07 -13.97 -70.40
C TYR A 410 -15.69 -14.58 -69.06
N ARG A 411 -15.75 -15.91 -68.93
CA ARG A 411 -15.42 -16.62 -67.70
C ARG A 411 -13.99 -16.32 -67.24
N ARG A 412 -13.02 -16.39 -68.15
CA ARG A 412 -11.60 -16.15 -67.86
C ARG A 412 -11.33 -14.70 -67.45
N LEU A 413 -11.96 -13.72 -68.12
CA LEU A 413 -11.83 -12.32 -67.76
C LEU A 413 -12.43 -12.03 -66.38
N ILE A 414 -13.60 -12.59 -66.08
CA ILE A 414 -14.26 -12.42 -64.78
C ILE A 414 -13.46 -13.09 -63.66
N GLU A 415 -13.01 -14.33 -63.83
CA GLU A 415 -12.14 -15.01 -62.85
C GLU A 415 -10.90 -14.18 -62.52
N GLY A 416 -10.22 -13.66 -63.54
CA GLY A 416 -9.05 -12.79 -63.34
C GLY A 416 -9.40 -11.45 -62.68
N ALA A 417 -10.56 -10.86 -62.97
CA ALA A 417 -11.02 -9.65 -62.29
C ALA A 417 -11.38 -9.90 -60.82
N VAL A 418 -12.07 -11.00 -60.52
CA VAL A 418 -12.49 -11.36 -59.16
C VAL A 418 -11.28 -11.64 -58.26
N SER A 419 -10.19 -12.17 -58.82
CA SER A 419 -8.94 -12.40 -58.09
C SER A 419 -8.37 -11.14 -57.42
N TYR A 420 -8.60 -9.94 -57.99
CA TYR A 420 -8.16 -8.68 -57.40
C TYR A 420 -8.88 -8.34 -56.08
N PHE A 421 -10.07 -8.90 -55.82
CA PHE A 421 -10.78 -8.68 -54.57
C PHE A 421 -10.17 -9.43 -53.38
N ARG A 422 -9.33 -10.46 -53.62
CA ARG A 422 -8.66 -11.21 -52.54
C ARG A 422 -7.77 -10.29 -51.69
N GLY A 423 -7.02 -9.38 -52.31
CA GLY A 423 -6.15 -8.45 -51.59
C GLY A 423 -6.88 -7.56 -50.58
N PRO A 424 -7.90 -6.77 -51.00
CA PRO A 424 -8.73 -5.98 -50.07
C PRO A 424 -9.45 -6.81 -49.00
N ALA A 425 -9.88 -8.04 -49.33
CA ALA A 425 -10.51 -8.95 -48.38
C ALA A 425 -9.55 -9.40 -47.27
N GLU A 426 -8.32 -9.82 -47.64
CA GLU A 426 -7.27 -10.17 -46.68
C GLU A 426 -6.85 -8.97 -45.83
N ALA A 427 -6.67 -7.81 -46.44
CA ALA A 427 -6.31 -6.58 -45.73
C ALA A 427 -7.36 -6.20 -44.68
N SER A 428 -8.65 -6.43 -44.96
CA SER A 428 -9.74 -6.17 -44.00
C SER A 428 -9.70 -7.13 -42.81
N VAL A 429 -9.40 -8.42 -43.07
CA VAL A 429 -9.19 -9.44 -42.03
C VAL A 429 -8.03 -9.07 -41.11
N ASP A 430 -6.89 -8.68 -41.69
CA ASP A 430 -5.67 -8.32 -40.94
C ASP A 430 -5.84 -7.02 -40.13
N ALA A 431 -6.56 -6.04 -40.67
CA ALA A 431 -6.84 -4.79 -39.98
C ALA A 431 -7.73 -5.00 -38.74
N VAL A 432 -8.76 -5.85 -38.83
CA VAL A 432 -9.62 -6.19 -37.68
C VAL A 432 -8.84 -6.95 -36.60
N HIS A 433 -8.03 -7.94 -36.99
CA HIS A 433 -7.16 -8.68 -36.07
C HIS A 433 -6.23 -7.75 -35.28
N SER A 434 -5.63 -6.77 -35.96
CA SER A 434 -4.73 -5.80 -35.33
C SER A 434 -5.44 -4.96 -34.25
N ILE A 435 -6.70 -4.57 -34.50
CA ILE A 435 -7.53 -3.88 -33.50
C ILE A 435 -7.82 -4.81 -32.32
N LEU A 436 -8.24 -6.05 -32.57
CA LEU A 436 -8.56 -7.00 -31.49
C LEU A 436 -7.36 -7.26 -30.57
N LYS A 437 -6.15 -7.40 -31.13
CA LYS A 437 -4.91 -7.50 -30.34
C LYS A 437 -4.65 -6.27 -29.47
N GLU A 438 -4.88 -5.09 -30.02
CA GLU A 438 -4.72 -3.85 -29.27
C GLU A 438 -5.74 -3.75 -28.12
N LEU A 439 -6.98 -4.20 -28.36
CA LEU A 439 -8.03 -4.25 -27.33
C LEU A 439 -7.64 -5.20 -26.20
N VAL A 440 -7.13 -6.40 -26.49
CA VAL A 440 -6.62 -7.32 -25.45
C VAL A 440 -5.57 -6.63 -24.58
N ARG A 441 -4.59 -5.95 -25.20
CA ARG A 441 -3.53 -5.24 -24.46
C ARG A 441 -4.09 -4.15 -23.55
N ARG A 442 -5.08 -3.38 -24.03
CA ARG A 442 -5.73 -2.32 -23.24
C ARG A 442 -6.57 -2.90 -22.11
N SER A 443 -7.36 -3.94 -22.37
CA SER A 443 -8.18 -4.59 -21.36
C SER A 443 -7.33 -5.15 -20.22
N ILE A 444 -6.20 -5.80 -20.53
CA ILE A 444 -5.25 -6.29 -19.54
C ILE A 444 -4.66 -5.16 -18.67
N ALA A 445 -4.36 -4.01 -19.26
CA ALA A 445 -3.79 -2.87 -18.53
C ALA A 445 -4.81 -2.18 -17.60
N GLU A 446 -6.09 -2.22 -17.96
CA GLU A 446 -7.17 -1.62 -17.19
C GLU A 446 -7.70 -2.51 -16.05
N THR A 447 -7.57 -3.83 -16.17
CA THR A 447 -7.95 -4.75 -15.08
C THR A 447 -6.96 -4.62 -13.92
N GLN A 448 -7.32 -3.80 -12.92
CA GLN A 448 -6.48 -3.51 -11.75
C GLN A 448 -6.11 -4.78 -10.96
N GLU A 449 -7.04 -5.73 -10.87
CA GLU A 449 -6.87 -6.97 -10.13
C GLU A 449 -5.78 -7.87 -10.74
N LEU A 450 -5.63 -7.85 -12.07
CA LEU A 450 -4.61 -8.59 -12.81
C LEU A 450 -3.21 -8.00 -12.65
N LYS A 451 -3.07 -6.72 -12.29
CA LYS A 451 -1.75 -6.09 -12.08
C LYS A 451 -0.96 -6.72 -10.94
N ARG A 452 -1.66 -7.35 -9.98
CA ARG A 452 -1.06 -8.04 -8.85
C ARG A 452 -0.30 -9.31 -9.25
N PHE A 453 -0.63 -9.89 -10.40
CA PHE A 453 -0.17 -11.22 -10.83
C PHE A 453 0.48 -11.14 -12.22
N PRO A 454 1.77 -10.76 -12.31
CA PRO A 454 2.46 -10.60 -13.59
C PRO A 454 2.47 -11.88 -14.43
N THR A 455 2.62 -13.05 -13.79
CA THR A 455 2.67 -14.32 -14.53
C THR A 455 1.30 -14.68 -15.11
N LEU A 456 0.21 -14.51 -14.34
CA LEU A 456 -1.14 -14.67 -14.87
C LEU A 456 -1.44 -13.67 -15.99
N GLN A 457 -0.98 -12.41 -15.86
CA GLN A 457 -1.16 -11.38 -16.87
C GLN A 457 -0.53 -11.78 -18.21
N ALA A 458 0.71 -12.29 -18.17
CA ALA A 458 1.43 -12.76 -19.34
C ALA A 458 0.73 -13.97 -20.00
N GLU A 459 0.24 -14.91 -19.20
CA GLU A 459 -0.44 -16.10 -19.70
C GLU A 459 -1.83 -15.80 -20.29
N VAL A 460 -2.62 -14.92 -19.66
CA VAL A 460 -3.88 -14.42 -20.23
C VAL A 460 -3.61 -13.71 -21.56
N ALA A 461 -2.58 -12.86 -21.63
CA ALA A 461 -2.19 -12.21 -22.87
C ALA A 461 -1.79 -13.22 -23.95
N ARG A 462 -0.99 -14.23 -23.59
CA ARG A 462 -0.54 -15.29 -24.51
C ARG A 462 -1.73 -16.08 -25.06
N ALA A 463 -2.61 -16.55 -24.18
CA ALA A 463 -3.78 -17.34 -24.54
C ALA A 463 -4.75 -16.56 -25.42
N ALA A 464 -5.05 -15.29 -25.08
CA ALA A 464 -5.92 -14.44 -25.87
C ALA A 464 -5.34 -14.17 -27.27
N ASN A 465 -4.04 -13.90 -27.37
CA ASN A 465 -3.37 -13.70 -28.67
C ASN A 465 -3.37 -14.97 -29.53
N GLU A 466 -3.17 -16.14 -28.92
CA GLU A 466 -3.21 -17.43 -29.63
C GLU A 466 -4.63 -17.71 -30.17
N ALA A 467 -5.67 -17.41 -29.40
CA ALA A 467 -7.06 -17.53 -29.85
C ALA A 467 -7.35 -16.59 -31.02
N LEU A 468 -6.92 -15.32 -30.94
CA LEU A 468 -7.09 -14.34 -32.02
C LEU A 468 -6.41 -14.77 -33.33
N GLU A 469 -5.22 -15.38 -33.28
CA GLU A 469 -4.56 -15.91 -34.48
C GLU A 469 -5.38 -17.03 -35.14
N ARG A 470 -5.94 -17.95 -34.35
CA ARG A 470 -6.82 -19.01 -34.88
C ARG A 470 -8.05 -18.42 -35.57
N PHE A 471 -8.69 -17.44 -34.93
CA PHE A 471 -9.86 -16.75 -35.49
C PHE A 471 -9.53 -15.99 -36.77
N ARG A 472 -8.34 -15.37 -36.84
CA ARG A 472 -7.84 -14.70 -38.05
C ARG A 472 -7.68 -15.67 -39.21
N GLU A 473 -7.04 -16.82 -39.01
CA GLU A 473 -6.83 -17.81 -40.07
C GLU A 473 -8.17 -18.39 -40.57
N ASP A 474 -9.09 -18.71 -39.67
CA ASP A 474 -10.44 -19.19 -40.05
C ASP A 474 -11.24 -18.11 -40.80
N SER A 475 -11.13 -16.85 -40.37
CA SER A 475 -11.74 -15.72 -41.07
C SER A 475 -11.13 -15.52 -42.45
N LYS A 476 -9.80 -15.55 -42.57
CA LYS A 476 -9.10 -15.40 -43.86
C LYS A 476 -9.57 -16.46 -44.85
N LYS A 477 -9.59 -17.72 -44.43
CA LYS A 477 -10.06 -18.85 -45.23
C LYS A 477 -11.52 -18.70 -45.65
N THR A 478 -12.40 -18.28 -44.74
CA THR A 478 -13.83 -18.11 -45.02
C THR A 478 -14.09 -16.92 -45.95
N THR A 479 -13.44 -15.79 -45.71
CA THR A 479 -13.60 -14.58 -46.53
C THR A 479 -13.06 -14.80 -47.95
N LEU A 480 -11.90 -15.46 -48.10
CA LEU A 480 -11.37 -15.80 -49.42
C LEU A 480 -12.28 -16.78 -50.17
N ARG A 481 -12.85 -17.77 -49.48
CA ARG A 481 -13.83 -18.68 -50.08
C ARG A 481 -15.06 -17.94 -50.60
N LEU A 482 -15.53 -16.91 -49.90
CA LEU A 482 -16.65 -16.08 -50.39
C LEU A 482 -16.30 -15.36 -51.69
N VAL A 483 -15.08 -14.84 -51.81
CA VAL A 483 -14.60 -14.23 -53.06
C VAL A 483 -14.50 -15.28 -54.18
N ASP A 484 -13.99 -16.47 -53.86
CA ASP A 484 -13.84 -17.55 -54.84
C ASP A 484 -15.19 -18.08 -55.32
N MET A 485 -16.20 -18.11 -54.46
CA MET A 485 -17.58 -18.48 -54.83
C MET A 485 -18.16 -17.55 -55.89
N GLU A 486 -17.87 -16.25 -55.85
CA GLU A 486 -18.31 -15.29 -56.88
C GLU A 486 -17.67 -15.55 -58.25
N SER A 487 -16.49 -16.19 -58.29
CA SER A 487 -15.82 -16.58 -59.54
C SER A 487 -16.30 -17.93 -60.10
N SER A 488 -16.92 -18.77 -59.28
CA SER A 488 -17.18 -20.18 -59.60
C SER A 488 -18.43 -20.41 -60.45
N TYR A 489 -19.43 -19.52 -60.38
CA TYR A 489 -20.69 -19.70 -61.10
C TYR A 489 -21.23 -18.38 -61.68
N LEU A 490 -21.27 -18.33 -63.01
CA LEU A 490 -21.96 -17.28 -63.75
C LEU A 490 -23.39 -17.74 -64.02
N THR A 491 -24.37 -16.94 -63.59
CA THR A 491 -25.79 -17.29 -63.76
C THR A 491 -26.16 -17.33 -65.24
N VAL A 492 -27.02 -18.28 -65.62
CA VAL A 492 -27.56 -18.36 -66.99
C VAL A 492 -28.27 -17.05 -67.38
N ASP A 493 -28.86 -16.36 -66.39
CA ASP A 493 -29.50 -15.06 -66.59
C ASP A 493 -28.51 -13.94 -66.96
N PHE A 494 -27.25 -14.02 -66.53
CA PHE A 494 -26.20 -13.10 -67.00
C PHE A 494 -26.03 -13.23 -68.51
N PHE A 495 -25.88 -14.46 -69.01
CA PHE A 495 -25.71 -14.70 -70.45
C PHE A 495 -26.97 -14.44 -71.27
N ARG A 496 -28.17 -14.63 -70.70
CA ARG A 496 -29.45 -14.29 -71.37
C ARG A 496 -29.68 -12.79 -71.55
N LYS A 497 -29.04 -11.94 -70.74
CA LYS A 497 -29.15 -10.48 -70.85
C LYS A 497 -28.19 -9.89 -71.88
N LEU A 498 -27.12 -10.61 -72.26
CA LEU A 498 -26.15 -10.14 -73.27
C LEU A 498 -26.75 -9.90 -74.68
N PRO A 499 -27.67 -10.73 -75.21
CA PRO A 499 -28.22 -10.55 -76.56
C PRO A 499 -29.24 -9.41 -76.69
N GLN A 500 -29.92 -9.02 -75.60
CA GLN A 500 -30.97 -7.97 -75.65
C GLN A 500 -30.41 -6.57 -75.97
N GLU A 501 -29.10 -6.35 -75.87
CA GLU A 501 -28.45 -5.08 -76.26
C GLU A 501 -28.01 -5.07 -77.74
N VAL A 502 -27.97 -6.21 -78.42
CA VAL A 502 -27.51 -6.31 -79.82
C VAL A 502 -28.54 -5.73 -80.81
N GLU A 503 -29.83 -5.76 -80.45
CA GLU A 503 -30.94 -5.39 -81.35
C GLU A 503 -31.31 -3.90 -81.36
N LYS A 504 -30.77 -3.07 -80.45
CA LYS A 504 -31.16 -1.65 -80.38
C LYS A 504 -30.53 -0.73 -81.44
N GLY A 505 -29.89 -1.23 -82.50
CA GLY A 505 -29.32 -0.32 -83.50
C GLY A 505 -28.72 -0.85 -84.81
N VAL A 506 -28.90 -2.09 -85.26
CA VAL A 506 -28.33 -2.53 -86.55
C VAL A 506 -29.32 -3.37 -87.36
N THR A 507 -29.55 -2.97 -88.62
CA THR A 507 -30.36 -3.68 -89.61
C THR A 507 -29.66 -4.96 -90.11
N PRO A 508 -30.40 -6.03 -90.48
CA PRO A 508 -29.86 -7.40 -90.56
C PRO A 508 -28.97 -7.70 -91.78
N ALA A 509 -28.68 -6.73 -92.64
CA ALA A 509 -28.15 -6.99 -93.99
C ALA A 509 -26.62 -6.83 -94.15
N ALA A 510 -25.87 -6.41 -93.11
CA ALA A 510 -24.42 -6.12 -93.22
C ALA A 510 -23.51 -6.99 -92.32
N ALA A 511 -24.03 -8.08 -91.72
CA ALA A 511 -23.40 -8.75 -90.59
C ALA A 511 -22.45 -9.93 -90.90
N SER A 512 -21.95 -10.06 -92.15
CA SER A 512 -21.16 -11.23 -92.57
C SER A 512 -19.65 -11.02 -92.68
N THR A 513 -19.11 -9.80 -92.59
CA THR A 513 -17.66 -9.59 -92.86
C THR A 513 -16.83 -8.91 -91.77
N ASP A 514 -17.41 -8.32 -90.73
CA ASP A 514 -16.64 -7.67 -89.64
C ASP A 514 -17.21 -7.94 -88.23
N ARG A 515 -17.28 -9.22 -87.85
CA ARG A 515 -17.81 -9.67 -86.54
C ARG A 515 -16.86 -9.41 -85.34
N TYR A 516 -15.63 -8.96 -85.59
CA TYR A 516 -14.62 -8.61 -84.57
C TYR A 516 -14.25 -7.12 -84.59
N THR A 517 -15.24 -6.25 -84.73
CA THR A 517 -15.03 -4.81 -84.61
C THR A 517 -14.59 -4.43 -83.20
N GLU A 518 -13.81 -3.36 -83.07
CA GLU A 518 -13.39 -2.79 -81.78
C GLU A 518 -14.60 -2.52 -80.84
N ALA A 519 -15.75 -2.19 -81.44
CA ALA A 519 -17.04 -2.05 -80.77
C ALA A 519 -17.53 -3.32 -80.05
N HIS A 520 -17.23 -4.52 -80.57
CA HIS A 520 -17.59 -5.79 -79.93
C HIS A 520 -16.80 -5.99 -78.62
N PHE A 521 -15.49 -5.78 -78.65
CA PHE A 521 -14.64 -5.89 -77.46
C PHE A 521 -14.95 -4.80 -76.42
N GLN A 522 -15.33 -3.59 -76.85
CA GLN A 522 -15.82 -2.53 -75.96
C GLN A 522 -17.09 -2.94 -75.21
N ARG A 523 -18.05 -3.59 -75.88
CA ARG A 523 -19.27 -4.09 -75.23
C ARG A 523 -18.97 -5.19 -74.22
N ILE A 524 -18.08 -6.11 -74.56
CA ILE A 524 -17.65 -7.18 -73.64
C ILE A 524 -17.03 -6.57 -72.37
N ALA A 525 -16.15 -5.59 -72.52
CA ALA A 525 -15.57 -4.85 -71.40
C ALA A 525 -16.63 -4.15 -70.53
N SER A 526 -17.64 -3.52 -71.15
CA SER A 526 -18.75 -2.86 -70.45
C SER A 526 -19.61 -3.85 -69.64
N ASN A 527 -19.94 -5.00 -70.23
CA ASN A 527 -20.74 -6.04 -69.59
C ASN A 527 -20.01 -6.65 -68.39
N ILE A 528 -18.71 -6.93 -68.56
CA ILE A 528 -17.85 -7.44 -67.48
C ILE A 528 -17.69 -6.39 -66.37
N SER A 529 -17.49 -5.12 -66.73
CA SER A 529 -17.44 -4.02 -65.76
C SER A 529 -18.72 -3.92 -64.93
N SER A 530 -19.88 -4.05 -65.56
CA SER A 530 -21.18 -4.06 -64.87
C SER A 530 -21.31 -5.24 -63.91
N TYR A 531 -20.86 -6.43 -64.32
CA TYR A 531 -20.85 -7.62 -63.45
C TYR A 531 -19.89 -7.46 -62.26
N ILE A 532 -18.67 -6.98 -62.50
CA ILE A 532 -17.67 -6.72 -61.44
C ILE A 532 -18.20 -5.70 -60.43
N LYS A 533 -18.91 -4.67 -60.89
CA LYS A 533 -19.54 -3.69 -60.00
C LYS A 533 -20.59 -4.34 -59.10
N MET A 534 -21.45 -5.20 -59.64
CA MET A 534 -22.42 -5.97 -58.86
C MET A 534 -21.73 -6.86 -57.83
N VAL A 535 -20.69 -7.61 -58.23
CA VAL A 535 -19.89 -8.44 -57.32
C VAL A 535 -19.24 -7.59 -56.23
N SER A 536 -18.70 -6.42 -56.57
CA SER A 536 -18.12 -5.49 -55.61
C SER A 536 -19.14 -5.00 -54.57
N GLU A 537 -20.39 -4.75 -54.97
CA GLU A 537 -21.48 -4.36 -54.06
C GLU A 537 -21.89 -5.52 -53.13
N THR A 538 -21.92 -6.75 -53.65
CA THR A 538 -22.17 -7.96 -52.84
C THR A 538 -21.04 -8.18 -51.84
N LEU A 539 -19.77 -8.15 -52.29
CA LEU A 539 -18.59 -8.37 -51.46
C LEU A 539 -18.44 -7.29 -50.37
N ARG A 540 -18.81 -6.04 -50.66
CA ARG A 540 -18.86 -4.95 -49.66
C ARG A 540 -19.75 -5.30 -48.47
N ASN A 541 -20.79 -6.13 -48.67
CA ASN A 541 -21.71 -6.53 -47.62
C ASN A 541 -21.37 -7.90 -47.00
N THR A 542 -20.84 -8.84 -47.78
CA THR A 542 -20.56 -10.21 -47.31
C THR A 542 -19.22 -10.32 -46.58
N ILE A 543 -18.19 -9.58 -47.01
CA ILE A 543 -16.86 -9.59 -46.36
C ILE A 543 -16.97 -9.15 -44.89
N PRO A 544 -17.57 -8.00 -44.53
CA PRO A 544 -17.70 -7.59 -43.13
C PRO A 544 -18.45 -8.62 -42.29
N LYS A 545 -19.51 -9.23 -42.82
CA LYS A 545 -20.29 -10.25 -42.11
C LYS A 545 -19.44 -11.48 -41.80
N SER A 546 -18.63 -11.94 -42.74
CA SER A 546 -17.70 -13.05 -42.53
C SER A 546 -16.65 -12.73 -41.46
N VAL A 547 -16.05 -11.54 -41.53
CA VAL A 547 -15.02 -11.11 -40.58
C VAL A 547 -15.60 -10.96 -39.17
N VAL A 548 -16.76 -10.33 -39.04
CA VAL A 548 -17.44 -10.17 -37.75
C VAL A 548 -17.86 -11.53 -37.18
N TYR A 549 -18.38 -12.44 -38.00
CA TYR A 549 -18.80 -13.76 -37.56
C TYR A 549 -17.63 -14.61 -37.07
N CYS A 550 -16.54 -14.68 -37.83
CA CYS A 550 -15.40 -15.55 -37.54
C CYS A 550 -14.42 -14.96 -36.53
N GLN A 551 -14.25 -13.63 -36.46
CA GLN A 551 -13.30 -12.98 -35.54
C GLN A 551 -14.00 -12.29 -34.38
N VAL A 552 -14.83 -11.28 -34.66
CA VAL A 552 -15.32 -10.38 -33.61
C VAL A 552 -16.26 -11.10 -32.65
N ARG A 553 -17.16 -11.93 -33.18
CA ARG A 553 -18.11 -12.70 -32.37
C ARG A 553 -17.43 -13.81 -31.58
N GLU A 554 -16.50 -14.53 -32.19
CA GLU A 554 -15.72 -15.58 -31.50
C GLU A 554 -14.77 -14.98 -30.45
N ALA A 555 -14.11 -13.85 -30.74
CA ALA A 555 -13.30 -13.13 -29.76
C ALA A 555 -14.13 -12.63 -28.57
N LYS A 556 -15.41 -12.28 -28.78
CA LYS A 556 -16.30 -11.90 -27.67
C LYS A 556 -16.69 -13.09 -26.78
N GLY A 557 -16.91 -14.25 -27.40
CA GLY A 557 -17.48 -15.43 -26.74
C GLY A 557 -16.44 -16.35 -26.12
N SER A 558 -15.31 -16.53 -26.80
CA SER A 558 -14.49 -17.74 -26.69
C SER A 558 -12.99 -17.45 -26.58
N ILE A 559 -12.60 -16.21 -26.26
CA ILE A 559 -11.19 -15.77 -26.27
C ILE A 559 -10.31 -16.49 -25.23
N LEU A 560 -10.90 -16.92 -24.10
CA LEU A 560 -10.23 -17.67 -23.04
C LEU A 560 -10.70 -19.12 -22.91
N ASP A 561 -11.56 -19.64 -23.78
CA ASP A 561 -12.12 -20.99 -23.64
C ASP A 561 -11.05 -22.09 -23.62
N TYR A 562 -10.06 -21.97 -24.49
CA TYR A 562 -8.93 -22.91 -24.51
C TYR A 562 -8.10 -22.81 -23.23
N PHE A 563 -7.94 -21.60 -22.69
CA PHE A 563 -7.25 -21.36 -21.42
C PHE A 563 -8.01 -21.97 -20.25
N TYR A 564 -9.34 -21.85 -20.21
CA TYR A 564 -10.18 -22.50 -19.19
C TYR A 564 -10.04 -24.02 -19.20
N VAL A 565 -9.97 -24.63 -20.39
CA VAL A 565 -9.73 -26.08 -20.52
C VAL A 565 -8.32 -26.47 -20.05
N GLN A 566 -7.32 -25.62 -20.26
CA GLN A 566 -5.96 -25.84 -19.75
C GLN A 566 -5.91 -25.73 -18.22
N LEU A 567 -6.53 -24.68 -17.65
CA LEU A 567 -6.60 -24.48 -16.20
C LEU A 567 -7.24 -25.66 -15.46
N GLY A 568 -8.29 -26.26 -16.05
CA GLY A 568 -8.95 -27.43 -15.47
C GLY A 568 -8.07 -28.70 -15.41
N LYS A 569 -6.95 -28.73 -16.13
CA LYS A 569 -6.00 -29.85 -16.15
C LYS A 569 -4.77 -29.63 -15.28
N MET A 570 -4.61 -28.42 -14.71
CA MET A 570 -3.40 -28.02 -13.99
C MET A 570 -3.44 -28.45 -12.53
N GLU A 571 -2.29 -28.85 -12.02
CA GLU A 571 -2.11 -29.21 -10.61
C GLU A 571 -1.94 -27.97 -9.73
N GLY A 572 -2.17 -28.12 -8.41
CA GLY A 572 -2.13 -27.01 -7.44
C GLY A 572 -0.82 -26.22 -7.41
N ASN A 573 0.31 -26.84 -7.78
CA ASN A 573 1.62 -26.18 -7.87
C ASN A 573 1.73 -25.27 -9.11
N GLN A 574 1.13 -25.68 -10.23
CA GLN A 574 1.09 -24.86 -11.44
C GLN A 574 0.14 -23.68 -11.29
N LEU A 575 -1.00 -23.89 -10.62
CA LEU A 575 -1.93 -22.81 -10.27
C LEU A 575 -1.30 -21.79 -9.31
N ALA A 576 -0.42 -22.23 -8.40
CA ALA A 576 0.32 -21.33 -7.51
C ALA A 576 1.26 -20.40 -8.28
N ALA A 577 1.90 -20.91 -9.34
CA ALA A 577 2.84 -20.12 -10.15
C ALA A 577 2.17 -18.97 -10.91
N PHE A 578 0.86 -19.06 -11.19
CA PHE A 578 0.12 -17.93 -11.77
C PHE A 578 -0.26 -16.85 -10.76
N LEU A 579 -0.28 -17.18 -9.47
CA LEU A 579 -0.64 -16.25 -8.40
C LEU A 579 0.63 -15.76 -7.68
N ASP A 580 1.66 -15.44 -8.46
CA ASP A 580 2.90 -14.87 -7.96
C ASP A 580 2.72 -13.38 -7.66
N GLU A 581 2.72 -13.04 -6.38
CA GLU A 581 2.71 -11.63 -5.97
C GLU A 581 4.13 -11.12 -5.79
N ASP A 582 4.32 -9.83 -6.02
CA ASP A 582 5.52 -9.13 -5.61
C ASP A 582 5.74 -9.34 -4.09
N PRO A 583 6.90 -9.88 -3.67
CA PRO A 583 7.22 -10.06 -2.26
C PRO A 583 7.06 -8.79 -1.42
N ALA A 584 7.33 -7.62 -1.99
CA ALA A 584 7.16 -6.34 -1.32
C ALA A 584 5.67 -6.02 -1.05
N LEU A 585 4.78 -6.36 -1.99
CA LEU A 585 3.33 -6.21 -1.80
C LEU A 585 2.79 -7.19 -0.77
N MET A 586 3.28 -8.43 -0.77
CA MET A 586 2.92 -9.43 0.23
C MET A 586 3.36 -8.97 1.64
N GLU A 587 4.59 -8.50 1.78
CA GLU A 587 5.11 -8.00 3.06
C GLU A 587 4.30 -6.80 3.54
N ARG A 588 4.05 -5.82 2.67
CA ARG A 588 3.22 -4.64 2.99
C ARG A 588 1.82 -5.05 3.44
N ARG A 589 1.16 -6.00 2.74
CA ARG A 589 -0.16 -6.50 3.14
C ARG A 589 -0.12 -7.17 4.51
N GLN A 590 0.90 -7.99 4.79
CA GLN A 590 1.06 -8.62 6.09
C GLN A 590 1.28 -7.59 7.21
N GLN A 591 2.06 -6.55 6.95
CA GLN A 591 2.27 -5.45 7.89
C GLN A 591 0.97 -4.69 8.14
N CYS A 592 0.22 -4.31 7.10
CA CYS A 592 -1.09 -3.65 7.23
C CYS A 592 -2.09 -4.53 7.98
N ALA A 593 -2.14 -5.84 7.72
CA ALA A 593 -3.02 -6.77 8.41
C ALA A 593 -2.69 -6.89 9.92
N LYS A 594 -1.40 -7.01 10.27
CA LYS A 594 -0.95 -7.01 11.68
C LYS A 594 -1.28 -5.70 12.39
N ARG A 595 -1.08 -4.56 11.71
CA ARG A 595 -1.47 -3.25 12.24
C ARG A 595 -2.98 -3.18 12.45
N LEU A 596 -3.78 -3.59 11.47
CA LEU A 596 -5.24 -3.58 11.57
C LEU A 596 -5.74 -4.40 12.78
N GLU A 597 -5.20 -5.59 12.98
CA GLU A 597 -5.53 -6.45 14.12
C GLU A 597 -5.23 -5.76 15.45
N LEU A 598 -4.09 -5.08 15.55
CA LEU A 598 -3.74 -4.31 16.74
C LEU A 598 -4.69 -3.14 16.97
N TYR A 599 -5.01 -2.34 15.96
CA TYR A 599 -5.91 -1.20 16.12
C TYR A 599 -7.33 -1.65 16.47
N LYS A 600 -7.81 -2.77 15.90
CA LYS A 600 -9.08 -3.40 16.28
C LYS A 600 -9.06 -3.88 17.73
N SER A 601 -8.01 -4.59 18.15
CA SER A 601 -7.85 -4.99 19.54
C SER A 601 -7.81 -3.78 20.49
N ALA A 602 -7.10 -2.70 20.11
CA ALA A 602 -7.04 -1.48 20.91
C ALA A 602 -8.41 -0.80 21.02
N ARG A 603 -9.19 -0.75 19.93
CA ARG A 603 -10.57 -0.24 19.94
C ARG A 603 -11.46 -1.07 20.88
N ASP A 604 -11.43 -2.39 20.75
CA ASP A 604 -12.25 -3.29 21.55
C ASP A 604 -11.88 -3.19 23.05
N GLU A 605 -10.59 -3.00 23.37
CA GLU A 605 -10.16 -2.71 24.73
C GLU A 605 -10.65 -1.35 25.25
N ILE A 606 -10.60 -0.28 24.44
CA ILE A 606 -11.13 1.03 24.82
C ILE A 606 -12.64 0.95 25.08
N ASP A 607 -13.36 0.22 24.23
CA ASP A 607 -14.80 0.01 24.39
C ASP A 607 -15.10 -0.79 25.67
N SER A 608 -14.36 -1.85 25.97
CA SER A 608 -14.56 -2.61 27.22
C SER A 608 -14.48 -1.73 28.49
N VAL A 609 -13.61 -0.71 28.47
CA VAL A 609 -13.41 0.23 29.58
C VAL A 609 -14.48 1.33 29.58
N SER A 610 -15.02 1.72 28.42
CA SER A 610 -16.07 2.75 28.30
C SER A 610 -17.47 2.23 28.67
N TRP A 611 -17.73 0.93 28.45
CA TRP A 611 -19.01 0.25 28.72
C TRP A 611 -19.14 -0.33 30.14
N SER A 612 -18.09 -0.31 30.95
CA SER A 612 -18.11 -0.68 32.38
C SER A 612 -18.81 0.37 33.27
N ARG A 613 -19.90 0.97 32.78
CA ARG A 613 -20.60 2.10 33.41
C ARG A 613 -21.31 1.72 34.70
#